data_AF-A0A2E5B8R5-F1
#
_entry.id   AF-A0A2E5B8R5-F1
#
_cell.length_a   1.000
_cell.length_b   1.000
_cell.length_c   1.000
_cell.angle_alpha   90.00
_cell.angle_beta   90.00
_cell.angle_gamma   90.00
#
_symmetry.space_group_name_H-M   'P 1'
#
loop_
_entity.id
_entity.type
_entity.pdbx_description
1 polymer ?
#
loop_
_entity_poly.entity_id
_entity_poly.type
_entity_poly.pdbx_seq_one_letter_code
_entity_poly.pdbx_strand_id
1 'polypeptide(L)' 'MIEKTVDPQLVFVIGSLVTILLGAISYGVYLTLGSGSKDLRDPIDEHAKMHELGIAHGHSGQRIKK' A
#
# COMPACT_ATOMS: atom_id res chain seq x y z
N MET A 1 -20.32 37.05 -28.75
CA MET A 1 -19.95 36.52 -27.43
C MET A 1 -20.41 35.07 -27.39
N ILE A 2 -19.51 34.11 -27.15
CA ILE A 2 -19.88 32.68 -27.05
C ILE A 2 -20.25 32.43 -25.60
N GLU A 3 -21.53 32.22 -25.34
CA GLU A 3 -22.02 31.80 -24.04
C GLU A 3 -21.63 30.32 -23.85
N LYS A 4 -20.67 30.08 -22.95
CA LYS A 4 -20.24 28.71 -22.60
C LYS A 4 -21.27 28.15 -21.62
N THR A 5 -22.31 27.50 -22.13
CA THR A 5 -23.25 26.76 -21.30
C THR A 5 -22.53 25.54 -20.72
N VAL A 6 -22.32 25.53 -19.41
CA VAL A 6 -21.74 24.38 -18.72
C VAL A 6 -22.83 23.34 -18.54
N ASP A 7 -22.66 22.18 -19.20
CA ASP A 7 -23.64 21.09 -19.11
C ASP A 7 -23.64 20.47 -17.69
N PRO A 8 -24.78 20.43 -17.00
CA PRO A 8 -24.86 19.90 -15.63
C PRO A 8 -24.44 18.42 -15.51
N GLN A 9 -24.69 17.62 -16.56
CA GLN A 9 -24.35 16.20 -16.56
C GLN A 9 -22.83 16.02 -16.69
N LEU A 10 -22.19 16.82 -17.54
CA LEU A 10 -20.75 16.85 -17.70
C LEU A 10 -20.04 17.26 -16.39
N VAL A 11 -20.56 18.26 -15.67
CA VAL A 11 -20.03 18.66 -14.36
C VAL A 11 -20.15 17.52 -13.35
N PHE A 12 -21.29 16.83 -13.34
CA PHE A 12 -21.49 15.70 -12.43
C PHE A 12 -20.51 14.56 -12.71
N VAL A 13 -20.34 14.18 -13.98
CA VAL A 13 -19.39 13.13 -14.38
C VAL A 13 -17.96 13.51 -14.00
N ILE A 14 -17.48 14.68 -14.43
CA ILE A 14 -16.11 15.11 -14.13
C ILE A 14 -15.91 15.26 -12.62
N GLY A 15 -16.87 15.87 -11.92
CA GLY A 15 -16.82 16.04 -10.46
C GLY A 15 -16.75 14.71 -9.72
N SER A 16 -17.54 13.71 -10.13
CA SER A 16 -17.49 12.37 -9.54
C SER A 16 -16.14 11.68 -9.75
N LEU A 17 -15.58 11.77 -10.97
CA LEU A 17 -14.27 11.19 -11.28
C LEU A 17 -13.15 11.84 -10.47
N VAL A 18 -13.16 13.16 -10.35
CA VAL A 18 -12.19 13.90 -9.52
C VAL A 18 -12.33 13.51 -8.06
N THR A 19 -13.56 13.39 -7.56
CA THR A 19 -13.82 12.99 -6.17
C THR A 19 -13.28 11.60 -5.87
N ILE A 20 -13.55 10.62 -6.75
CA ILE A 20 -13.05 9.25 -6.62
C ILE A 20 -11.52 9.23 -6.66
N LEU A 21 -10.91 9.96 -7.61
CA LEU A 21 -9.46 10.02 -7.75
C LEU A 21 -8.80 10.57 -6.48
N LEU A 22 -9.27 11.72 -5.99
CA LEU A 22 -8.71 12.33 -4.77
C LEU A 22 -8.96 11.46 -3.54
N GLY A 23 -10.12 10.81 -3.45
CA GLY A 23 -10.44 9.86 -2.39
C GLY A 23 -9.48 8.67 -2.38
N ALA A 24 -9.22 8.07 -3.55
CA ALA A 24 -8.30 6.94 -3.69
C ALA A 24 -6.86 7.31 -3.32
N ILE A 25 -6.37 8.46 -3.79
CA ILE A 25 -5.03 8.97 -3.45
C ILE A 25 -4.93 9.21 -1.94
N SER A 26 -5.90 9.92 -1.36
CA SER A 26 -5.91 10.22 0.08
C SER A 26 -5.97 8.96 0.92
N TYR A 27 -6.76 7.97 0.50
CA TYR A 27 -6.85 6.67 1.16
C TYR A 27 -5.54 5.89 1.09
N GLY A 28 -4.87 5.87 -0.08
CA GLY A 28 -3.54 5.27 -0.23
C GLY A 28 -2.51 5.93 0.70
N VAL A 29 -2.48 7.26 0.74
CA VAL A 29 -1.59 8.01 1.65
C VAL A 29 -1.88 7.69 3.12
N TYR A 30 -3.17 7.61 3.51
CA TYR A 30 -3.57 7.22 4.87
C TYR A 30 -3.09 5.81 5.24
N LEU A 31 -3.16 4.86 4.31
CA LEU A 31 -2.70 3.49 4.53
C LEU A 31 -1.16 3.38 4.58
N THR A 32 -0.42 4.20 3.83
CA THR A 32 1.04 4.11 3.77
C THR A 32 1.73 4.92 4.87
N LEU A 33 1.29 6.16 5.11
CA LEU A 33 1.96 7.09 6.03
C LEU A 33 1.15 7.40 7.29
N GLY A 34 -0.14 7.06 7.30
CA GLY A 34 -1.04 7.33 8.42
C GLY A 34 -1.12 6.18 9.42
N SER A 35 -2.01 6.31 10.41
CA SER A 35 -2.28 5.27 11.41
C SER A 35 -2.83 3.97 10.82
N GLY A 36 -3.37 4.00 9.60
CA GLY A 36 -3.87 2.82 8.90
C GLY A 36 -2.79 1.79 8.57
N SER A 37 -1.51 2.19 8.52
CA SER A 37 -0.39 1.28 8.29
C SER A 37 -0.09 0.36 9.48
N LYS A 38 -0.54 0.72 10.69
CA LYS A 38 -0.17 0.02 11.94
C LYS A 38 -0.75 -1.39 12.04
N ASP A 39 -1.89 -1.62 11.39
CA ASP A 39 -2.56 -2.93 11.34
C ASP A 39 -2.20 -3.71 10.05
N LEU A 40 -1.44 -3.10 9.13
CA LEU A 40 -0.92 -3.82 7.97
C LEU A 40 0.26 -4.68 8.43
N ARG A 41 0.06 -6.01 8.41
CA ARG A 41 1.16 -6.97 8.60
C ARG A 41 2.23 -6.69 7.56
N ASP A 42 3.43 -6.33 8.01
CA ASP A 42 4.60 -6.18 7.14
C ASP A 42 5.34 -7.52 7.03
N PRO A 43 5.21 -8.25 5.92
CA PRO A 43 5.92 -9.51 5.72
C PRO A 43 7.44 -9.30 5.64
N ILE A 44 7.90 -8.08 5.32
CA ILE A 44 9.31 -7.73 5.21
C ILE A 44 9.92 -7.58 6.61
N ASP A 45 9.23 -6.94 7.55
CA ASP A 45 9.68 -6.84 8.95
C ASP A 45 9.71 -8.23 9.61
N GLU A 46 8.69 -9.06 9.38
CA GLU A 46 8.66 -10.45 9.86
C GLU A 46 9.80 -11.29 9.25
N HIS A 47 10.09 -11.11 7.95
CA HIS A 47 11.19 -11.80 7.27
C HIS A 47 12.57 -11.32 7.72
N ALA A 48 12.77 -10.00 7.88
CA ALA A 48 14.00 -9.41 8.37
C ALA A 48 14.30 -9.84 9.80
N LYS A 49 13.28 -9.85 10.67
CA LYS A 49 13.39 -10.36 12.04
C LYS A 49 13.80 -11.83 12.10
N MET A 50 13.33 -12.68 11.17
CA MET A 50 13.79 -14.08 11.09
C MET A 50 15.24 -14.21 10.60
N HIS A 51 15.73 -13.25 9.81
CA HIS A 51 17.13 -13.14 9.42
C HIS A 51 18.02 -12.67 10.58
N GLU A 52 17.57 -11.69 11.37
CA GLU A 52 18.25 -11.22 12.58
C GLU A 52 18.32 -12.28 13.69
N LEU A 53 17.24 -13.06 13.85
CA LEU A 53 17.19 -14.18 14.81
C LEU A 53 18.01 -15.40 14.37
N GLY A 54 18.65 -15.36 13.19
CA GLY A 54 19.57 -16.41 12.72
C GLY A 54 18.91 -17.74 12.35
N ILE A 55 17.58 -17.77 12.22
CA ILE A 55 16.80 -19.01 11.99
C ILE A 55 16.85 -19.42 10.50
N ALA A 56 17.15 -18.49 9.60
CA ALA A 56 17.10 -18.71 8.15
C ALA A 56 18.31 -19.48 7.55
N HIS A 57 19.41 -19.64 8.28
CA HIS A 57 20.62 -20.34 7.79
C HIS A 57 21.00 -21.51 8.70
N GLY A 58 20.10 -22.48 8.82
CA GLY A 58 20.42 -23.81 9.32
C GLY A 58 21.26 -24.58 8.31
N HIS A 59 22.58 -24.45 8.35
CA HIS A 59 23.45 -25.52 7.88
C HIS A 59 23.12 -26.76 8.73
N SER A 60 22.36 -27.69 8.18
CA SER A 60 22.23 -29.04 8.71
C SER A 60 23.60 -29.69 8.67
N GLY A 61 24.37 -29.51 9.73
CA GLY A 61 25.68 -30.10 9.92
C GLY A 61 25.60 -31.61 9.79
N GLN A 62 26.02 -32.12 8.64
CA GLN A 62 26.30 -33.52 8.39
C GLN A 62 27.36 -33.97 9.41
N ARG A 63 26.93 -34.59 10.51
CA ARG A 63 27.85 -35.34 11.37
C ARG A 63 28.21 -36.63 10.62
N ILE A 64 29.30 -36.60 9.88
CA ILE A 64 30.05 -37.83 9.55
C ILE A 64 30.83 -38.20 10.82
N LYS A 65 30.37 -39.21 11.55
CA LYS A 65 31.18 -39.90 12.56
C LYS A 65 31.90 -41.06 11.86
N LYS A 66 33.23 -40.96 11.81
CA LYS A 66 34.15 -42.05 11.52
C LYS A 66 34.41 -42.85 12.79
#